data_AF-A0A161WMW0-F1
#
_entry.id   AF-A0A161WMW0-F1
#
_cell.length_a   1.000
_cell.length_b   1.000
_cell.length_c   1.000
_cell.angle_alpha   90.00
_cell.angle_beta   90.00
_cell.angle_gamma   90.00
#
_symmetry.space_group_name_H-M   'P 1'
#
loop_
_entity.id
_entity.type
_entity.pdbx_description
1 polymer ?
#
loop_
_entity_poly.entity_id
_entity_poly.type
_entity_poly.pdbx_seq_one_letter_code
_entity_poly.pdbx_strand_id
1 'polypeptide(L)'
;MDSDVTEAAQHLRTQWERLDRWLRDLEGELDRDAGRASVLDGWTVGELVTHLGRVMETLALCGPVPAGTVPLTLAEYLGTYPERAEEIEHSTRALDAEIADDRLGRVQAFAAAGFARLDELGDQHVVQARRGPITLQDMVRSRVLELVVHADDLARTFPGVVTDPVDRGALDAVAAELLHVVVTRGGWALEVRDPRLWLRLACGRVPYDVDELARALEPVHTSEAVPDLGRMLPLL
;
A
#
# COMPACT_ATOMS: atom_id res chain seq x y z
N MET A 1 -4.17 22.53 -4.62
CA MET A 1 -4.28 21.07 -4.66
C MET A 1 -5.75 20.72 -4.78
N ASP A 2 -6.09 19.77 -5.65
CA ASP A 2 -7.44 19.24 -5.80
C ASP A 2 -7.96 18.66 -4.46
N SER A 3 -9.28 18.68 -4.24
CA SER A 3 -9.90 18.19 -2.99
C SER A 3 -9.56 16.71 -2.77
N ASP A 4 -9.63 15.91 -3.83
CA ASP A 4 -9.40 14.48 -3.73
C ASP A 4 -7.92 14.13 -3.50
N VAL A 5 -7.00 14.91 -4.07
CA VAL A 5 -5.55 14.79 -3.78
C VAL A 5 -5.28 15.16 -2.32
N THR A 6 -6.01 16.16 -1.78
CA THR A 6 -5.90 16.58 -0.37
C THR A 6 -6.36 15.48 0.58
N GLU A 7 -7.48 14.83 0.28
CA GLU A 7 -7.97 13.69 1.05
C GLU A 7 -6.99 12.51 0.99
N ALA A 8 -6.51 12.12 -0.20
CA ALA A 8 -5.53 11.06 -0.36
C ALA A 8 -4.22 11.36 0.40
N ALA A 9 -3.75 12.61 0.35
CA ALA A 9 -2.57 13.05 1.09
C ALA A 9 -2.78 12.99 2.61
N GLN A 10 -3.99 13.29 3.09
CA GLN A 10 -4.33 13.17 4.50
C GLN A 10 -4.31 11.71 4.96
N HIS A 11 -4.85 10.77 4.17
CA HIS A 11 -4.73 9.33 4.44
C HIS A 11 -3.27 8.87 4.46
N LEU A 12 -2.44 9.36 3.53
CA LEU A 12 -1.02 9.02 3.51
C LEU A 12 -0.28 9.50 4.77
N ARG A 13 -0.51 10.76 5.17
CA ARG A 13 0.12 11.35 6.36
C ARG A 13 -0.32 10.64 7.64
N THR A 14 -1.63 10.42 7.82
CA THR A 14 -2.17 9.75 9.01
C THR A 14 -1.73 8.30 9.13
N GLN A 15 -1.74 7.55 8.02
CA GLN A 15 -1.19 6.19 7.98
C GLN A 15 0.29 6.17 8.34
N TRP A 16 1.09 7.05 7.75
CA TRP A 16 2.53 7.12 8.03
C TRP A 16 2.81 7.50 9.49
N GLU A 17 2.15 8.52 10.04
CA GLU A 17 2.34 8.95 11.43
C GLU A 17 2.02 7.84 12.43
N ARG A 18 0.97 7.05 12.15
CA ARG A 18 0.59 5.91 12.96
C ARG A 18 1.63 4.79 12.88
N LEU A 19 2.05 4.44 11.68
CA LEU A 19 3.07 3.42 11.43
C LEU A 19 4.43 3.81 12.01
N ASP A 20 4.88 5.05 11.82
CA ASP A 20 6.15 5.55 12.35
C ASP A 20 6.17 5.50 13.88
N ARG A 21 5.07 5.91 14.54
CA ARG A 21 4.96 5.77 15.99
C ARG A 21 5.07 4.31 16.44
N TRP A 22 4.36 3.42 15.76
CA TRP A 22 4.40 1.99 16.05
C TRP A 22 5.79 1.38 15.84
N LEU A 23 6.51 1.79 14.79
CA LEU A 23 7.88 1.35 14.53
C LEU A 23 8.85 1.85 15.60
N ARG A 24 8.73 3.12 16.04
CA ARG A 24 9.54 3.70 17.12
C ARG A 24 9.32 2.98 18.44
N ASP A 25 8.07 2.61 18.76
CA ASP A 25 7.73 1.86 19.96
C ASP A 25 8.36 0.44 19.97
N LEU A 26 8.75 -0.06 18.80
CA LEU A 26 9.34 -1.40 18.60
C LEU A 26 10.81 -1.37 18.15
N GLU A 27 11.48 -0.22 18.11
CA GLU A 27 12.82 -0.07 17.51
C GLU A 27 13.81 -1.13 18.02
N GLY A 28 13.83 -1.37 19.34
CA GLY A 28 14.69 -2.39 19.96
C GLY A 28 14.30 -3.84 19.66
N GLU A 29 13.04 -4.12 19.33
CA GLU A 29 12.60 -5.42 18.79
C GLU A 29 12.94 -5.55 17.32
N LEU A 30 12.72 -4.50 16.52
CA LEU A 30 12.94 -4.48 15.08
C LEU A 30 14.41 -4.74 14.74
N ASP A 31 15.35 -4.12 15.47
CA ASP A 31 16.78 -4.35 15.25
C ASP A 31 17.20 -5.77 15.64
N ARG A 32 16.66 -6.27 16.76
CA ARG A 32 16.94 -7.64 17.24
C ARG A 32 16.43 -8.70 16.27
N ASP A 33 15.24 -8.47 15.74
CA ASP A 33 14.52 -9.40 14.88
C ASP A 33 14.76 -9.11 13.39
N ALA A 34 15.64 -8.16 13.02
CA ALA A 34 15.81 -7.73 11.63
C ALA A 34 16.09 -8.90 10.67
N GLY A 35 16.83 -9.92 11.10
CA GLY A 35 17.11 -11.14 10.33
C GLY A 35 16.05 -12.25 10.44
N ARG A 36 15.03 -12.10 11.28
CA ARG A 36 13.92 -13.04 11.43
C ARG A 36 13.02 -12.98 10.20
N ALA A 37 12.42 -14.12 9.84
CA ALA A 37 11.39 -14.14 8.80
C ALA A 37 10.16 -13.30 9.21
N SER A 38 9.65 -12.52 8.26
CA SER A 38 8.36 -11.84 8.34
C SER A 38 7.22 -12.78 7.91
N VAL A 39 5.98 -12.28 7.89
CA VAL A 39 4.84 -13.01 7.29
C VAL A 39 4.83 -12.99 5.77
N LEU A 40 5.68 -12.17 5.13
CA LEU A 40 5.86 -12.20 3.70
C LEU A 40 6.92 -13.27 3.36
N ASP A 41 6.50 -14.28 2.61
CA ASP A 41 7.36 -15.41 2.25
C ASP A 41 8.65 -14.93 1.59
N GLY A 42 9.78 -15.35 2.14
CA GLY A 42 11.12 -14.98 1.66
C GLY A 42 11.66 -13.66 2.20
N TRP A 43 10.87 -12.85 2.90
CA TRP A 43 11.28 -11.54 3.40
C TRP A 43 11.60 -11.57 4.90
N THR A 44 12.69 -10.93 5.29
CA THR A 44 12.99 -10.68 6.70
C THR A 44 12.20 -9.49 7.26
N VAL A 45 12.16 -9.34 8.58
CA VAL A 45 11.60 -8.14 9.23
C VAL A 45 12.33 -6.88 8.75
N GLY A 46 13.66 -6.92 8.68
CA GLY A 46 14.47 -5.79 8.23
C GLY A 46 14.13 -5.38 6.80
N GLU A 47 14.02 -6.35 5.89
CA GLU A 47 13.65 -6.12 4.50
C GLU A 47 12.25 -5.52 4.37
N LEU A 48 11.27 -6.00 5.15
CA LEU A 48 9.91 -5.44 5.17
C LEU A 48 9.90 -4.00 5.70
N VAL A 49 10.63 -3.70 6.77
CA VAL A 49 10.75 -2.32 7.30
C VAL A 49 11.44 -1.42 6.27
N THR A 50 12.54 -1.87 5.66
CA THR A 50 13.24 -1.16 4.59
C THR A 50 12.32 -0.87 3.40
N HIS A 51 11.43 -1.80 3.06
CA HIS A 51 10.47 -1.62 1.97
C HIS A 51 9.56 -0.40 2.16
N LEU A 52 9.15 -0.10 3.40
CA LEU A 52 8.34 1.08 3.71
C LEU A 52 9.04 2.38 3.26
N GLY A 53 10.37 2.46 3.45
CA GLY A 53 11.18 3.56 2.94
C GLY A 53 11.09 3.68 1.41
N ARG A 54 11.15 2.56 0.70
CA ARG A 54 11.05 2.52 -0.78
C ARG A 54 9.68 2.93 -1.30
N VAL A 55 8.63 2.54 -0.58
CA VAL A 55 7.26 2.97 -0.87
C VAL A 55 7.23 4.50 -0.92
N MET A 56 7.79 5.16 0.10
CA MET A 56 7.85 6.62 0.18
C MET A 56 8.83 7.27 -0.80
N GLU A 57 10.00 6.65 -1.02
CA GLU A 57 11.00 7.12 -1.99
C GLU A 57 10.41 7.23 -3.41
N THR A 58 9.49 6.32 -3.77
CA THR A 58 8.81 6.37 -5.07
C THR A 58 8.07 7.71 -5.28
N LEU A 59 7.52 8.30 -4.22
CA LEU A 59 6.89 9.63 -4.28
C LEU A 59 7.95 10.74 -4.41
N ALA A 60 9.06 10.62 -3.69
CA ALA A 60 10.18 11.56 -3.77
C ALA A 60 10.80 11.65 -5.19
N LEU A 61 10.75 10.54 -5.93
CA LEU A 61 11.26 10.45 -7.30
C LEU A 61 10.27 10.93 -8.37
N CYS A 62 9.06 11.36 -8.00
CA CYS A 62 8.08 11.83 -8.96
C CYS A 62 8.50 13.17 -9.61
N GLY A 63 8.23 13.32 -10.90
CA GLY A 63 8.59 14.50 -11.69
C GLY A 63 7.41 15.13 -12.42
N PRO A 64 7.52 16.38 -12.90
CA PRO A 64 6.54 16.94 -13.82
C PRO A 64 6.56 16.20 -15.17
N VAL A 65 5.48 16.29 -15.94
CA VAL A 65 5.34 15.76 -17.30
C VAL A 65 4.96 16.87 -18.29
N PRO A 66 5.19 16.68 -19.61
CA PRO A 66 4.63 17.57 -20.63
C PRO A 66 3.10 17.67 -20.53
N ALA A 67 2.56 18.85 -20.87
CA ALA A 67 1.11 19.06 -20.92
C ALA A 67 0.44 18.11 -21.92
N GLY A 68 -0.70 17.53 -21.55
CA GLY A 68 -1.43 16.58 -22.39
C GLY A 68 -0.91 15.13 -22.31
N THR A 69 0.08 14.84 -21.47
CA THR A 69 0.48 13.46 -21.16
C THR A 69 -0.71 12.69 -20.60
N VAL A 70 -1.02 11.53 -21.21
CA VAL A 70 -2.09 10.64 -20.76
C VAL A 70 -1.58 9.80 -19.59
N PRO A 71 -2.19 9.87 -18.40
CA PRO A 71 -1.79 9.06 -17.26
C PRO A 71 -2.28 7.61 -17.39
N LEU A 72 -1.54 6.69 -16.79
CA LEU A 72 -2.06 5.38 -16.41
C LEU A 72 -3.16 5.55 -15.37
N THR A 73 -4.17 4.68 -15.41
CA THR A 73 -5.10 4.49 -14.30
C THR A 73 -4.39 3.84 -13.10
N LEU A 74 -4.95 3.96 -11.90
CA LEU A 74 -4.44 3.26 -10.72
C LEU A 74 -4.34 1.74 -10.95
N ALA A 75 -5.36 1.14 -11.57
CA ALA A 75 -5.40 -0.30 -11.85
C ALA A 75 -4.30 -0.74 -12.84
N GLU A 76 -4.02 0.05 -13.87
CA GLU A 76 -2.91 -0.21 -14.80
C GLU A 76 -1.56 -0.06 -14.09
N TYR A 77 -1.38 0.97 -13.26
CA TYR A 77 -0.15 1.18 -12.52
C TYR A 77 0.16 0.03 -11.55
N LEU A 78 -0.85 -0.39 -10.78
CA LEU A 78 -0.76 -1.50 -9.83
C LEU A 78 -0.56 -2.85 -10.54
N GLY A 79 -1.20 -3.06 -11.69
CA GLY A 79 -1.05 -4.29 -12.48
C GLY A 79 0.38 -4.57 -12.96
N THR A 80 1.29 -3.60 -12.89
CA THR A 80 2.71 -3.79 -13.25
C THR A 80 3.57 -4.43 -12.14
N TYR A 81 3.02 -4.65 -10.94
CA TYR A 81 3.78 -5.09 -9.76
C TYR A 81 4.21 -6.56 -9.84
N PRO A 82 3.33 -7.52 -10.21
CA PRO A 82 3.71 -8.94 -10.25
C PRO A 82 4.89 -9.22 -11.17
N GLU A 83 4.93 -8.58 -12.35
CA GLU A 83 6.02 -8.72 -13.33
C GLU A 83 7.38 -8.19 -12.81
N ARG A 84 7.38 -7.41 -11.73
CA ARG A 84 8.56 -6.78 -11.14
C ARG A 84 8.87 -7.25 -9.72
N ALA A 85 8.17 -8.26 -9.23
CA ALA A 85 8.35 -8.76 -7.87
C ALA A 85 9.83 -9.11 -7.58
N GLU A 86 10.51 -9.80 -8.50
CA GLU A 86 11.93 -10.16 -8.37
C GLU A 86 12.85 -8.92 -8.33
N GLU A 87 12.59 -7.91 -9.17
CA GLU A 87 13.36 -6.66 -9.19
C GLU A 87 13.17 -5.92 -7.86
N ILE A 88 11.93 -5.83 -7.37
CA ILE A 88 11.57 -5.20 -6.10
C ILE A 88 12.25 -5.91 -4.94
N GLU A 89 12.21 -7.24 -4.91
CA GLU A 89 12.87 -8.05 -3.89
C GLU A 89 14.37 -7.79 -3.88
N HIS A 90 15.05 -7.98 -5.02
CA HIS A 90 16.50 -7.82 -5.13
C HIS A 90 16.97 -6.42 -4.70
N SER A 91 16.28 -5.38 -5.18
CA SER A 91 16.61 -4.00 -4.81
C SER A 91 16.26 -3.66 -3.37
N THR A 92 15.31 -4.37 -2.72
CA THR A 92 15.02 -4.17 -1.30
C THR A 92 16.10 -4.82 -0.44
N ARG A 93 16.54 -6.04 -0.79
CA ARG A 93 17.66 -6.71 -0.10
C ARG A 93 18.94 -5.89 -0.17
N ALA A 94 19.23 -5.32 -1.35
CA ALA A 94 20.40 -4.46 -1.53
C ALA A 94 20.32 -3.20 -0.67
N LEU A 95 19.17 -2.52 -0.64
CA LEU A 95 18.96 -1.34 0.19
C LEU A 95 19.01 -1.68 1.68
N ASP A 96 18.43 -2.81 2.11
CA ASP A 96 18.41 -3.23 3.51
C ASP A 96 19.83 -3.42 4.04
N ALA A 97 20.71 -4.05 3.25
CA ALA A 97 22.12 -4.18 3.57
C ALA A 97 22.84 -2.83 3.66
N GLU A 98 22.47 -1.85 2.83
CA GLU A 98 23.05 -0.50 2.86
C GLU A 98 22.64 0.29 4.11
N ILE A 99 21.37 0.17 4.53
CA ILE A 99 20.81 0.97 5.63
C ILE A 99 20.76 0.23 6.97
N ALA A 100 21.35 -0.97 7.06
CA ALA A 100 21.21 -1.86 8.20
C ALA A 100 21.59 -1.23 9.55
N ASP A 101 22.57 -0.32 9.55
CA ASP A 101 23.09 0.35 10.75
C ASP A 101 22.14 1.41 11.33
N ASP A 102 21.18 1.91 10.55
CA ASP A 102 20.19 2.93 10.96
C ASP A 102 18.90 2.79 10.12
N ARG A 103 18.29 1.61 10.15
CA ARG A 103 17.16 1.31 9.27
C ARG A 103 15.98 2.25 9.50
N LEU A 104 15.59 2.44 10.76
CA LEU A 104 14.44 3.28 11.09
C LEU A 104 14.69 4.75 10.73
N GLY A 105 15.86 5.31 11.06
CA GLY A 105 16.22 6.68 10.70
C GLY A 105 16.25 6.90 9.18
N ARG A 106 16.75 5.92 8.42
CA ARG A 106 16.78 5.98 6.94
C ARG A 106 15.37 5.87 6.34
N VAL A 107 14.52 4.98 6.84
CA VAL A 107 13.11 4.89 6.42
C VAL A 107 12.35 6.18 6.71
N GLN A 108 12.57 6.81 7.87
CA GLN A 108 12.00 8.12 8.20
C GLN A 108 12.50 9.24 7.26
N ALA A 109 13.77 9.23 6.88
CA ALA A 109 14.32 10.18 5.92
C ALA A 109 13.68 10.04 4.52
N PHE A 110 13.44 8.80 4.06
CA PHE A 110 12.71 8.56 2.80
C PHE A 110 11.27 9.08 2.87
N ALA A 111 10.58 8.86 3.99
CA ALA A 111 9.23 9.40 4.19
C ALA A 111 9.20 10.93 4.17
N ALA A 112 10.13 11.58 4.88
CA ALA A 112 10.26 13.03 4.88
C ALA A 112 10.50 13.59 3.47
N ALA A 113 11.39 12.96 2.68
CA ALA A 113 11.62 13.34 1.29
C ALA A 113 10.38 13.16 0.41
N GLY A 114 9.64 12.06 0.60
CA GLY A 114 8.38 11.81 -0.11
C GLY A 114 7.32 12.88 0.17
N PHE A 115 7.13 13.27 1.43
CA PHE A 115 6.18 14.33 1.79
C PHE A 115 6.60 15.70 1.28
N ALA A 116 7.89 16.05 1.40
CA ALA A 116 8.40 17.31 0.83
C ALA A 116 8.12 17.36 -0.68
N ARG A 117 8.34 16.25 -1.38
CA ARG A 117 8.07 16.18 -2.82
C ARG A 117 6.59 16.29 -3.16
N LEU A 118 5.71 15.69 -2.36
CA LEU A 118 4.27 15.82 -2.51
C LEU A 118 3.83 17.30 -2.40
N ASP A 119 4.38 18.02 -1.42
CA ASP A 119 4.07 19.44 -1.22
C ASP A 119 4.55 20.31 -2.40
N GLU A 120 5.72 19.98 -2.97
CA GLU A 120 6.23 20.63 -4.19
C GLU A 120 5.37 20.37 -5.44
N LEU A 121 4.76 19.19 -5.53
CA LEU A 121 3.96 18.76 -6.69
C LEU A 121 2.50 19.21 -6.60
N GLY A 122 2.08 19.93 -5.55
CA GLY A 122 0.67 20.20 -5.25
C GLY A 122 -0.14 20.98 -6.31
N ASP A 123 0.52 21.50 -7.35
CA ASP A 123 -0.07 22.13 -8.53
C ASP A 123 -0.13 21.22 -9.78
N GLN A 124 0.53 20.06 -9.75
CA GLN A 124 0.55 19.08 -10.83
C GLN A 124 -0.67 18.16 -10.78
N HIS A 125 -1.31 17.96 -11.92
CA HIS A 125 -2.37 16.94 -12.06
C HIS A 125 -1.79 15.55 -12.37
N VAL A 126 -0.80 15.50 -13.26
CA VAL A 126 -0.11 14.26 -13.69
C VAL A 126 1.37 14.39 -13.35
N VAL A 127 1.96 13.29 -12.90
CA VAL A 127 3.38 13.20 -12.55
C VAL A 127 4.01 11.99 -13.22
N GLN A 128 5.29 12.12 -13.56
CA GLN A 128 6.11 11.00 -13.99
C GLN A 128 6.52 10.21 -12.75
N ALA A 129 6.01 8.99 -12.62
CA ALA A 129 6.47 8.04 -11.62
C ALA A 129 7.38 6.99 -12.26
N ARG A 130 8.00 6.12 -11.43
CA ARG A 130 8.92 5.06 -11.89
C ARG A 130 8.36 4.17 -13.01
N ARG A 131 7.05 3.90 -12.98
CA ARG A 131 6.37 2.95 -13.88
C ARG A 131 5.63 3.61 -15.03
N GLY A 132 5.67 4.93 -15.12
CA GLY A 132 4.95 5.71 -16.13
C GLY A 132 4.30 6.96 -15.56
N PRO A 133 3.71 7.79 -16.43
CA PRO A 133 2.88 8.91 -16.01
C PRO A 133 1.62 8.40 -15.31
N ILE A 134 1.23 9.05 -14.22
CA ILE A 134 0.05 8.73 -13.41
C ILE A 134 -0.50 10.03 -12.83
N THR A 135 -1.80 10.10 -12.51
CA THR A 135 -2.34 11.25 -11.78
C THR A 135 -1.64 11.36 -10.41
N LEU A 136 -1.45 12.58 -9.90
CA LEU A 136 -0.88 12.77 -8.56
C LEU A 136 -1.75 12.10 -7.49
N GLN A 137 -3.07 12.14 -7.67
CA GLN A 137 -4.04 11.47 -6.81
C GLN A 137 -3.79 9.96 -6.76
N ASP A 138 -3.72 9.29 -7.90
CA ASP A 138 -3.53 7.83 -7.95
C ASP A 138 -2.12 7.43 -7.50
N MET A 139 -1.12 8.29 -7.74
CA MET A 139 0.21 8.08 -7.18
C MET A 139 0.15 8.06 -5.64
N VAL A 140 -0.48 9.05 -5.02
CA VAL A 140 -0.66 9.11 -3.56
C VAL A 140 -1.48 7.92 -3.06
N ARG A 141 -2.61 7.60 -3.69
CA ARG A 141 -3.44 6.42 -3.36
C ARG A 141 -2.65 5.12 -3.40
N SER A 142 -1.78 4.94 -4.41
CA SER A 142 -0.91 3.76 -4.48
C SER A 142 0.04 3.67 -3.28
N ARG A 143 0.52 4.81 -2.75
CA ARG A 143 1.38 4.83 -1.56
C ARG A 143 0.59 4.50 -0.29
N VAL A 144 -0.64 5.03 -0.15
CA VAL A 144 -1.54 4.69 0.96
C VAL A 144 -1.80 3.19 0.98
N LEU A 145 -2.12 2.60 -0.18
CA LEU A 145 -2.33 1.17 -0.32
C LEU A 145 -1.12 0.37 0.17
N GLU A 146 0.06 0.66 -0.36
CA GLU A 146 1.30 -0.05 -0.02
C GLU A 146 1.62 0.05 1.48
N LEU A 147 1.47 1.24 2.08
CA LEU A 147 1.69 1.41 3.52
C LEU A 147 0.65 0.66 4.37
N VAL A 148 -0.62 0.64 3.97
CA VAL A 148 -1.68 -0.09 4.70
C VAL A 148 -1.44 -1.59 4.63
N VAL A 149 -1.11 -2.11 3.45
CA VAL A 149 -0.80 -3.54 3.25
C VAL A 149 0.39 -3.95 4.11
N HIS A 150 1.50 -3.21 4.04
CA HIS A 150 2.72 -3.59 4.75
C HIS A 150 2.68 -3.27 6.25
N ALA A 151 1.84 -2.33 6.68
CA ALA A 151 1.52 -2.19 8.10
C ALA A 151 0.73 -3.41 8.62
N ASP A 152 -0.23 -3.95 7.86
CA ASP A 152 -0.91 -5.21 8.24
C ASP A 152 0.07 -6.40 8.25
N ASP A 153 1.00 -6.47 7.30
CA ASP A 153 2.06 -7.50 7.28
C ASP A 153 2.95 -7.42 8.52
N LEU A 154 3.35 -6.22 8.93
CA LEU A 154 4.10 -6.01 10.17
C LEU A 154 3.28 -6.38 11.41
N ALA A 155 2.02 -5.98 11.49
CA ALA A 155 1.13 -6.35 12.60
C ALA A 155 1.03 -7.88 12.76
N ARG A 156 0.88 -8.61 11.65
CA ARG A 156 0.84 -10.09 11.65
C ARG A 156 2.20 -10.72 11.97
N THR A 157 3.30 -10.02 11.68
CA THR A 157 4.67 -10.45 12.03
C THR A 157 4.96 -10.33 13.53
N PHE A 158 4.24 -9.45 14.23
CA PHE A 158 4.38 -9.18 15.66
C PHE A 158 3.04 -9.35 16.41
N PRO A 159 2.46 -10.57 16.46
CA PRO A 159 1.11 -10.79 17.01
C PRO A 159 1.00 -10.51 18.52
N GLY A 160 2.13 -10.37 19.23
CA GLY A 160 2.17 -9.98 20.65
C GLY A 160 2.02 -8.48 20.90
N VAL A 161 2.09 -7.65 19.86
CA VAL A 161 1.96 -6.19 19.97
C VAL A 161 0.49 -5.80 19.82
N VAL A 162 -0.08 -5.21 20.88
CA VAL A 162 -1.53 -4.93 20.96
C VAL A 162 -1.93 -3.69 20.17
N THR A 163 -1.00 -2.75 19.95
CA THR A 163 -1.25 -1.57 19.14
C THR A 163 -1.25 -1.92 17.65
N ASP A 164 -2.25 -1.45 16.93
CA ASP A 164 -2.39 -1.69 15.49
C ASP A 164 -1.71 -0.58 14.68
N PRO A 165 -0.74 -0.88 13.80
CA PRO A 165 -0.06 0.12 12.94
C PRO A 165 -0.92 0.63 11.78
N VAL A 166 -2.07 0.01 11.50
CA VAL A 166 -2.95 0.41 10.39
C VAL A 166 -3.97 1.45 10.86
N ASP A 167 -4.02 2.58 10.18
CA ASP A 167 -5.03 3.61 10.39
C ASP A 167 -6.36 3.16 9.78
N ARG A 168 -7.46 3.40 10.51
CA ARG A 168 -8.79 2.94 10.10
C ARG A 168 -9.29 3.69 8.87
N GLY A 169 -9.10 5.01 8.80
CA GLY A 169 -9.56 5.80 7.66
C GLY A 169 -8.78 5.46 6.40
N ALA A 170 -7.47 5.27 6.51
CA ALA A 170 -6.65 4.81 5.40
C ALA A 170 -7.04 3.40 4.93
N LEU A 171 -7.33 2.47 5.86
CA LEU A 171 -7.81 1.13 5.53
C LEU A 171 -9.15 1.17 4.78
N ASP A 172 -10.12 1.94 5.28
CA ASP A 172 -11.44 2.06 4.65
C ASP A 172 -11.32 2.63 3.22
N ALA A 173 -10.47 3.65 3.03
CA ALA A 173 -10.19 4.22 1.71
C ALA A 173 -9.54 3.21 0.75
N VAL A 174 -8.52 2.47 1.21
CA VAL A 174 -7.86 1.43 0.40
C VAL A 174 -8.83 0.29 0.05
N ALA A 175 -9.65 -0.14 1.00
CA ALA A 175 -10.66 -1.16 0.77
C ALA A 175 -11.68 -0.73 -0.30
N ALA A 176 -12.13 0.53 -0.27
CA ALA A 176 -13.01 1.10 -1.27
C ALA A 176 -12.36 1.17 -2.66
N GLU A 177 -11.09 1.56 -2.76
CA GLU A 177 -10.35 1.61 -4.04
C GLU A 177 -10.16 0.20 -4.64
N LEU A 178 -9.79 -0.79 -3.82
CA LEU A 178 -9.68 -2.19 -4.26
C LEU A 178 -11.03 -2.73 -4.75
N LEU A 179 -12.12 -2.39 -4.06
CA LEU A 179 -13.47 -2.74 -4.50
C LEU A 179 -13.81 -2.05 -5.82
N HIS A 180 -13.46 -0.77 -5.97
CA HIS A 180 -13.67 0.00 -7.20
C HIS A 180 -13.03 -0.68 -8.42
N VAL A 181 -11.81 -1.22 -8.28
CA VAL A 181 -11.15 -1.99 -9.34
C VAL A 181 -11.97 -3.22 -9.74
N VAL A 182 -12.51 -3.95 -8.77
CA VAL A 182 -13.33 -5.15 -9.03
C VAL A 182 -14.64 -4.81 -9.72
N VAL A 183 -15.40 -3.86 -9.18
CA VAL A 183 -16.71 -3.49 -9.74
C VAL A 183 -16.58 -2.86 -11.13
N THR A 184 -15.49 -2.12 -11.38
CA THR A 184 -15.22 -1.54 -12.71
C THR A 184 -14.95 -2.62 -13.76
N ARG A 185 -14.25 -3.70 -13.37
CA ARG A 185 -13.94 -4.82 -14.28
C ARG A 185 -15.13 -5.78 -14.48
N GLY A 186 -15.95 -5.95 -13.44
CA GLY A 186 -16.97 -6.99 -13.40
C GLY A 186 -18.42 -6.53 -13.49
N GLY A 187 -18.70 -5.24 -13.26
CA GLY A 187 -20.04 -4.67 -13.36
C GLY A 187 -21.00 -5.02 -12.22
N TRP A 188 -20.49 -5.46 -11.06
CA TRP A 188 -21.31 -5.81 -9.89
C TRP A 188 -21.52 -4.62 -8.94
N ALA A 189 -22.61 -4.68 -8.17
CA ALA A 189 -22.91 -3.72 -7.10
C ALA A 189 -22.60 -4.35 -5.73
N LEU A 190 -21.41 -4.06 -5.20
CA LEU A 190 -20.90 -4.63 -3.96
C LEU A 190 -20.51 -3.51 -2.97
N GLU A 191 -20.51 -3.83 -1.68
CA GLU A 191 -20.03 -3.00 -0.58
C GLU A 191 -19.01 -3.78 0.27
N VAL A 192 -18.10 -3.04 0.92
CA VAL A 192 -17.12 -3.61 1.84
C VAL A 192 -17.75 -3.78 3.22
N ARG A 193 -17.74 -5.00 3.74
CA ARG A 193 -18.22 -5.34 5.10
C ARG A 193 -17.09 -5.46 6.11
N ASP A 194 -16.01 -6.15 5.72
CA ASP A 194 -14.79 -6.27 6.51
C ASP A 194 -13.60 -5.73 5.68
N PRO A 195 -13.20 -4.47 5.90
CA PRO A 195 -12.12 -3.83 5.15
C PRO A 195 -10.79 -4.57 5.24
N ARG A 196 -10.46 -5.18 6.38
CA ARG A 196 -9.17 -5.84 6.57
C ARG A 196 -9.14 -7.22 5.96
N LEU A 197 -10.23 -7.98 6.08
CA LEU A 197 -10.35 -9.24 5.37
C LEU A 197 -10.38 -9.01 3.85
N TRP A 198 -11.09 -7.97 3.40
CA TRP A 198 -11.10 -7.59 1.99
C TRP A 198 -9.71 -7.22 1.48
N LEU A 199 -8.97 -6.36 2.20
CA LEU A 199 -7.58 -6.03 1.88
C LEU A 199 -6.73 -7.30 1.71
N ARG A 200 -6.83 -8.24 2.65
CA ARG A 200 -6.01 -9.46 2.62
C ARG A 200 -6.35 -10.38 1.46
N LEU A 201 -7.63 -10.55 1.13
CA LEU A 201 -8.06 -11.33 -0.04
C LEU A 201 -7.63 -10.63 -1.35
N ALA A 202 -7.91 -9.34 -1.45
CA ALA A 202 -7.62 -8.53 -2.64
C ALA A 202 -6.12 -8.46 -2.93
N CYS A 203 -5.27 -8.50 -1.91
CA CYS A 203 -3.82 -8.51 -2.06
C CYS A 203 -3.22 -9.91 -1.93
N GLY A 204 -3.98 -11.01 -1.83
CA GLY A 204 -3.40 -12.36 -1.76
C GLY A 204 -2.58 -12.66 -0.50
N ARG A 205 -2.88 -11.95 0.60
CA ARG A 205 -2.27 -12.16 1.94
C ARG A 205 -2.95 -13.28 2.72
N VAL A 206 -4.07 -13.77 2.19
CA VAL A 206 -4.74 -15.03 2.57
C VAL A 206 -5.14 -15.77 1.29
N PRO A 207 -5.23 -17.11 1.31
CA PRO A 207 -5.74 -17.88 0.17
C PRO A 207 -7.15 -17.43 -0.21
N TYR A 208 -7.47 -17.49 -1.51
CA TYR A 208 -8.83 -17.23 -1.97
C TYR A 208 -9.78 -18.30 -1.45
N ASP A 209 -10.89 -17.84 -0.86
CA ASP A 209 -11.96 -18.67 -0.35
C ASP A 209 -13.29 -17.92 -0.47
N VAL A 210 -14.34 -18.59 -0.97
CA VAL A 210 -15.64 -17.97 -1.25
C VAL A 210 -16.40 -17.58 0.01
N ASP A 211 -16.20 -18.31 1.12
CA ASP A 211 -16.83 -18.03 2.40
C ASP A 211 -16.13 -16.86 3.11
N GLU A 212 -14.80 -16.76 3.00
CA GLU A 212 -14.05 -15.55 3.39
C GLU A 212 -14.50 -14.34 2.57
N LEU A 213 -14.66 -14.49 1.25
CA LEU A 213 -15.11 -13.41 0.38
C LEU A 213 -16.52 -12.92 0.76
N ALA A 214 -17.45 -13.84 1.05
CA ALA A 214 -18.81 -13.49 1.48
C ALA A 214 -18.88 -12.86 2.89
N ARG A 215 -17.80 -12.93 3.67
CA ARG A 215 -17.64 -12.16 4.92
C ARG A 215 -17.01 -10.80 4.69
N ALA A 216 -16.12 -10.69 3.71
CA ALA A 216 -15.43 -9.47 3.37
C ALA A 216 -16.32 -8.46 2.63
N LEU A 217 -17.17 -8.96 1.73
CA LEU A 217 -18.02 -8.16 0.85
C LEU A 217 -19.48 -8.57 0.99
N GLU A 218 -20.39 -7.64 0.68
CA GLU A 218 -21.82 -7.92 0.56
C GLU A 218 -22.44 -7.23 -0.66
N PRO A 219 -23.51 -7.80 -1.26
CA PRO A 219 -24.20 -7.15 -2.36
C PRO A 219 -25.01 -5.95 -1.87
N VAL A 220 -25.04 -4.88 -2.66
CA VAL A 220 -25.88 -3.69 -2.39
C VAL A 220 -27.36 -4.08 -2.36
N HIS A 221 -27.76 -5.04 -3.19
CA HIS A 221 -29.13 -5.52 -3.30
C HIS A 221 -29.27 -6.89 -2.66
N THR A 222 -30.16 -7.01 -1.66
CA THR A 222 -30.40 -8.27 -0.91
C THR A 222 -30.87 -9.45 -1.75
N SER A 223 -31.28 -9.22 -3.00
CA SER A 223 -31.65 -10.27 -3.97
C SER A 223 -30.45 -10.86 -4.72
N GLU A 224 -29.28 -10.24 -4.62
CA GLU A 224 -28.06 -10.67 -5.28
C GLU A 224 -27.18 -11.49 -4.33
N ALA A 225 -26.15 -12.13 -4.88
CA ALA A 225 -25.13 -12.85 -4.13
C ALA A 225 -23.75 -12.27 -4.46
N VAL A 226 -22.79 -12.45 -3.56
CA VAL A 226 -21.39 -12.11 -3.84
C VAL A 226 -20.89 -13.00 -4.98
N PRO A 227 -20.37 -12.43 -6.09
CA PRO A 227 -19.89 -13.20 -7.22
C PRO A 227 -18.59 -13.95 -6.88
N ASP A 228 -18.30 -15.03 -7.61
CA ASP A 228 -17.00 -15.69 -7.54
C ASP A 228 -15.92 -14.81 -8.21
N LEU A 229 -14.99 -14.31 -7.41
CA LEU A 229 -13.88 -13.46 -7.85
C LEU A 229 -12.57 -14.23 -8.04
N GLY A 230 -12.57 -15.57 -8.04
CA GLY A 230 -11.35 -16.38 -8.10
C GLY A 230 -10.52 -16.21 -9.38
N ARG A 231 -11.11 -15.67 -10.45
CA ARG A 231 -10.40 -15.31 -11.70
C ARG A 231 -9.83 -13.89 -11.70
N MET A 232 -10.17 -13.08 -10.70
CA MET A 232 -9.76 -11.68 -10.56
C MET A 232 -8.82 -11.46 -9.39
N LEU A 233 -8.86 -12.32 -8.37
CA LEU A 233 -8.04 -12.21 -7.17
C LEU A 233 -6.83 -13.15 -7.21
N PRO A 234 -5.69 -12.72 -6.62
CA PRO A 234 -5.46 -11.40 -6.05
C PRO A 234 -5.31 -10.31 -7.13
N LEU A 235 -5.57 -9.06 -6.76
CA LEU A 235 -5.37 -7.88 -7.60
C LEU A 235 -3.90 -7.43 -7.67
N LEU A 236 -3.11 -7.81 -6.65
CA LEU A 236 -1.70 -7.46 -6.46
C LEU A 236 -0.84 -8.69 -6.20
#